data_AF-A0A6C0LJN9-F1
#
_entry.id   AF-A0A6C0LJN9-F1
#
_cell.length_a   1.000
_cell.length_b   1.000
_cell.length_c   1.000
_cell.angle_alpha   90.00
_cell.angle_beta   90.00
_cell.angle_gamma   90.00
#
_symmetry.space_group_name_H-M   'P 1'
#
loop_
_entity.id
_entity.type
_entity.pdbx_description
1 polymer ?
#
loop_
_entity_poly.entity_id
_entity_poly.type
_entity_poly.pdbx_seq_one_letter_code
_entity_poly.pdbx_strand_id
1 'polypeptide(L)'
;MELNFKMIIVIVFLMILVVLLVIIFRAMKDALVNNEWPGNVSKCPDYWMEDMSSDDIICSNEKNIGIDTCPKDVNMSTYIYNSKILATSDCAKAQWARSCDLTWDGVTNKKNVCT
;
A
#
# COMPACT_ATOMS: atom_id res chain seq x y z
N MET A 1 -3.33 42.47 37.34
CA MET A 1 -2.02 42.08 36.78
C MET A 1 -1.90 42.74 35.42
N GLU A 2 -1.03 43.74 35.29
CA GLU A 2 -0.74 44.31 33.99
C GLU A 2 0.10 43.31 33.19
N LEU A 3 -0.39 42.92 32.02
CA LEU A 3 0.33 42.05 31.12
C LEU A 3 1.50 42.82 30.52
N ASN A 4 2.72 42.42 30.88
CA ASN A 4 3.93 42.96 30.29
C ASN A 4 3.98 42.62 28.79
N PHE A 5 4.39 43.57 27.94
CA PHE A 5 4.53 43.41 26.50
C PHE A 5 5.25 42.10 26.10
N LYS A 6 6.28 41.70 26.85
CA LYS A 6 7.01 40.45 26.62
C LYS A 6 6.16 39.20 26.88
N MET A 7 5.30 39.20 27.90
CA MET A 7 4.37 38.10 28.18
C MET A 7 3.29 37.99 27.10
N ILE A 8 2.79 39.11 26.57
CA ILE A 8 1.80 39.12 25.49
C ILE A 8 2.40 38.45 24.24
N ILE A 9 3.63 38.80 23.87
CA ILE A 9 4.33 38.19 22.73
C ILE A 9 4.44 36.67 22.89
N VAL A 10 4.89 36.20 24.07
CA VAL A 10 5.04 34.76 24.34
C VAL A 10 3.70 34.03 24.23
N ILE A 11 2.62 34.60 24.76
CA ILE A 11 1.28 34.02 24.67
C ILE A 11 0.81 33.93 23.21
N VAL A 12 1.02 34.99 22.42
CA VAL A 12 0.64 35.00 20.99
C VAL A 12 1.42 33.95 20.21
N PHE A 13 2.74 33.83 20.43
CA PHE A 13 3.55 32.80 19.77
C PHE A 13 3.11 31.38 20.14
N LEU A 14 2.77 31.14 21.42
CA LEU A 14 2.24 29.85 21.86
C LEU A 14 0.91 29.52 21.17
N MET A 15 0.00 30.50 21.06
CA MET A 15 -1.27 30.30 20.36
C MET A 15 -1.06 29.96 18.88
N ILE A 16 -0.15 30.67 18.20
CA ILE A 16 0.20 30.38 16.79
C ILE A 16 0.80 28.97 16.67
N LEU A 17 1.71 28.59 17.56
CA LEU A 17 2.32 27.27 17.57
C LEU A 17 1.27 26.16 17.71
N VAL A 18 0.32 26.32 18.64
CA VAL A 18 -0.77 25.35 18.83
C VAL A 18 -1.63 25.22 17.58
N VAL A 19 -1.96 26.33 16.91
CA VAL A 19 -2.72 26.31 15.65
C VAL A 19 -1.96 25.56 14.56
N LEU A 20 -0.66 25.80 14.40
CA LEU A 20 0.18 25.09 13.42
C LEU A 20 0.21 23.59 13.69
N LEU A 21 0.35 23.17 14.96
CA LEU A 21 0.34 21.76 15.33
C LEU A 21 -1.00 21.08 15.01
N VAL A 22 -2.13 21.77 15.22
CA VAL A 22 -3.45 21.24 14.86
C VAL A 22 -3.59 21.05 13.35
N ILE A 23 -3.07 21.97 12.54
CA ILE A 23 -3.09 21.85 11.08
C ILE A 23 -2.26 20.65 10.63
N ILE A 24 -1.03 20.51 11.15
CA ILE A 24 -0.15 19.37 10.83
C ILE A 24 -0.81 18.05 11.24
N PHE A 25 -1.41 17.99 12.44
CA PHE A 25 -2.09 16.80 12.92
C PHE A 25 -3.24 16.38 11.99
N ARG A 26 -4.07 17.34 11.54
CA ARG A 26 -5.15 17.06 10.59
C ARG A 26 -4.61 16.56 9.26
N ALA A 27 -3.61 17.25 8.69
CA ALA A 27 -2.99 16.86 7.44
C ALA A 27 -2.40 15.44 7.49
N MET A 28 -1.73 15.08 8.59
CA MET A 28 -1.19 13.73 8.80
C MET A 28 -2.30 12.69 8.94
N LYS A 29 -3.36 13.01 9.69
CA LYS A 29 -4.50 12.09 9.87
C LYS A 29 -5.18 11.81 8.54
N ASP A 30 -5.43 12.82 7.73
CA ASP A 30 -6.03 12.67 6.40
C ASP A 30 -5.11 11.86 5.46
N ALA A 31 -3.79 12.10 5.53
CA ALA A 31 -2.83 11.35 4.76
C ALA A 31 -2.76 9.86 5.14
N LEU A 32 -3.05 9.50 6.39
CA LEU A 32 -3.07 8.11 6.84
C LEU A 32 -4.38 7.38 6.54
N VAL A 33 -5.50 8.11 6.50
CA VAL A 33 -6.82 7.51 6.26
C VAL A 33 -7.16 7.43 4.77
N ASN A 34 -6.82 8.47 4.01
CA ASN A 34 -7.30 8.62 2.63
C ASN A 34 -6.28 8.21 1.58
N ASN A 35 -4.99 8.10 1.92
CA ASN A 35 -4.02 7.53 1.00
C ASN A 35 -3.90 6.04 1.29
N GLU A 36 -4.36 5.22 0.35
CA GLU A 36 -4.03 3.79 0.34
C GLU A 36 -2.51 3.67 0.18
N TRP A 37 -1.81 3.32 1.26
CA TRP A 37 -0.39 2.97 1.20
C TRP A 37 -0.26 1.50 0.81
N PRO A 38 0.66 1.16 -0.12
CA PRO A 38 1.54 2.03 -0.90
C PRO A 38 0.82 2.70 -2.08
N GLY A 39 1.22 3.93 -2.40
CA GLY A 39 0.59 4.72 -3.48
C GLY A 39 0.80 4.18 -4.90
N ASN A 40 1.67 3.18 -5.07
CA ASN A 40 1.78 2.38 -6.28
C ASN A 40 1.94 0.92 -5.89
N VAL A 41 1.05 0.07 -6.39
CA VAL A 41 1.07 -1.37 -6.19
C VAL A 41 1.65 -2.01 -7.44
N SER A 42 2.70 -2.81 -7.29
CA SER A 42 3.29 -3.54 -8.42
C SER A 42 2.27 -4.46 -9.07
N LYS A 43 2.40 -4.69 -10.38
CA LYS A 43 1.53 -5.62 -11.11
C LYS A 43 1.83 -7.09 -10.82
N CYS A 44 3.07 -7.37 -10.42
CA CYS A 44 3.56 -8.69 -10.00
C CYS A 44 3.85 -8.71 -8.49
N PRO A 45 3.90 -9.90 -7.86
CA PRO A 45 4.34 -10.05 -6.48
C PRO A 45 5.75 -9.51 -6.24
N ASP A 46 6.09 -9.29 -4.96
CA ASP A 46 7.39 -8.74 -4.61
C ASP A 46 8.50 -9.66 -5.11
N TYR A 47 9.54 -9.06 -5.73
CA TYR A 47 10.70 -9.75 -6.29
C TYR A 47 10.45 -10.65 -7.52
N TRP A 48 9.23 -10.64 -8.07
CA TRP A 48 8.94 -11.27 -9.35
C TRP A 48 9.28 -10.32 -10.50
N MET A 49 9.66 -10.89 -11.64
CA MET A 49 10.00 -10.14 -12.85
C MET A 49 8.77 -10.00 -13.74
N GLU A 50 8.48 -8.79 -14.20
CA GLU A 50 7.43 -8.52 -15.21
C GLU A 50 8.06 -8.63 -16.60
N ASP A 51 7.46 -9.43 -17.49
CA ASP A 51 7.80 -9.40 -18.91
C ASP A 51 7.13 -8.21 -19.58
N MET A 52 7.94 -7.32 -20.15
CA MET A 52 7.49 -6.10 -20.83
C MET A 52 7.28 -6.30 -22.33
N SER A 53 7.43 -7.53 -22.84
CA SER A 53 7.41 -7.83 -24.27
C SER A 53 6.00 -7.97 -24.85
N SER A 54 4.99 -8.11 -24.00
CA SER A 54 3.58 -8.31 -24.38
C SER A 54 2.66 -7.29 -23.71
N ASP A 55 1.47 -7.08 -24.27
CA ASP A 55 0.38 -6.31 -23.62
C ASP A 55 -0.15 -7.03 -22.35
N ASP A 56 0.09 -8.33 -22.23
CA ASP A 56 -0.25 -9.12 -21.06
C ASP A 56 0.75 -8.93 -19.91
N ILE A 57 0.24 -8.95 -18.67
CA ILE A 57 1.05 -8.90 -17.46
C ILE A 57 1.53 -10.31 -17.15
N ILE A 58 2.74 -10.64 -17.59
CA ILE A 58 3.37 -11.93 -17.29
C ILE A 58 4.38 -11.73 -16.16
N CYS A 59 4.24 -12.51 -15.10
CA CYS A 59 5.09 -12.46 -13.92
C CYS A 59 5.86 -13.77 -13.76
N SER A 60 7.18 -13.67 -13.59
CA SER A 60 8.10 -14.80 -13.47
C SER A 60 8.84 -14.81 -12.13
N ASN A 61 8.87 -15.97 -11.49
CA ASN A 61 9.51 -16.25 -10.21
C ASN A 61 10.90 -16.86 -10.40
N GLU A 62 11.82 -16.08 -10.95
CA GLU A 62 13.20 -16.53 -11.22
C GLU A 62 13.95 -16.97 -9.96
N LYS A 63 13.54 -16.44 -8.80
CA LYS A 63 14.17 -16.68 -7.51
C LYS A 63 13.59 -17.87 -6.75
N ASN A 64 12.58 -18.55 -7.29
CA ASN A 64 11.86 -19.66 -6.63
C ASN A 64 11.40 -19.31 -5.21
N ILE A 65 10.83 -18.11 -5.03
CA ILE A 65 10.31 -17.64 -3.75
C ILE A 65 8.94 -18.29 -3.48
N GLY A 66 8.66 -18.63 -2.22
CA GLY A 66 7.39 -19.23 -1.82
C GLY A 66 7.41 -20.76 -1.90
N ILE A 67 6.23 -21.36 -2.04
CA ILE A 67 6.04 -22.81 -2.04
C ILE A 67 6.23 -23.38 -3.46
N ASP A 68 6.96 -24.49 -3.59
CA ASP A 68 7.28 -25.14 -4.87
C ASP A 68 6.05 -25.61 -5.69
N THR A 69 4.91 -25.81 -5.05
CA THR A 69 3.66 -26.22 -5.73
C THR A 69 3.01 -25.09 -6.52
N CYS A 70 3.44 -23.85 -6.29
CA CYS A 70 2.89 -22.70 -6.99
C CYS A 70 3.54 -22.51 -8.36
N PRO A 71 2.79 -21.97 -9.34
CA PRO A 71 3.35 -21.72 -10.67
C PRO A 71 4.51 -20.73 -10.58
N LYS A 72 5.56 -20.97 -11.37
CA LYS A 72 6.72 -20.07 -11.45
C LYS A 72 6.54 -18.96 -12.48
N ASP A 73 5.68 -19.18 -13.46
CA ASP A 73 5.32 -18.19 -14.47
C ASP A 73 3.80 -18.07 -14.50
N VAL A 74 3.30 -16.84 -14.34
CA VAL A 74 1.86 -16.55 -14.24
C VAL A 74 1.53 -15.36 -15.11
N ASN A 75 0.59 -15.55 -16.05
CA ASN A 75 -0.04 -14.45 -16.76
C ASN A 75 -1.18 -13.88 -15.88
N MET A 76 -0.92 -12.77 -15.18
CA MET A 76 -1.87 -12.14 -14.26
C MET A 76 -3.14 -11.65 -14.96
N SER A 77 -3.07 -11.31 -16.25
CA SER A 77 -4.22 -10.84 -17.04
C SER A 77 -5.27 -11.92 -17.24
N THR A 78 -4.89 -13.20 -17.19
CA THR A 78 -5.78 -14.33 -17.53
C THR A 78 -5.86 -15.39 -16.43
N TYR A 79 -4.92 -15.42 -15.49
CA TYR A 79 -4.88 -16.44 -14.45
C TYR A 79 -6.08 -16.33 -13.51
N ILE A 80 -6.81 -17.44 -13.36
CA ILE A 80 -8.01 -17.52 -12.53
C ILE A 80 -7.67 -18.21 -11.22
N TYR A 81 -7.95 -17.54 -10.10
CA TYR A 81 -7.88 -18.10 -8.75
C TYR A 81 -9.21 -17.87 -8.04
N ASN A 82 -9.79 -18.92 -7.44
CA ASN A 82 -11.11 -18.87 -6.81
C ASN A 82 -12.19 -18.19 -7.69
N SER A 83 -12.25 -18.60 -8.96
CA SER A 83 -13.22 -18.10 -9.97
C SER A 83 -13.09 -16.60 -10.30
N LYS A 84 -11.97 -15.96 -9.95
CA LYS A 84 -11.67 -14.56 -10.29
C LYS A 84 -10.33 -14.46 -11.02
N ILE A 85 -10.25 -13.59 -12.00
CA ILE A 85 -8.99 -13.24 -12.65
C ILE A 85 -8.14 -12.45 -11.66
N LEU A 86 -6.85 -12.79 -11.52
CA LEU A 86 -5.95 -12.10 -10.58
C LEU A 86 -5.85 -10.61 -10.89
N ALA A 87 -5.64 -10.21 -12.14
CA ALA A 87 -5.53 -8.80 -12.51
C ALA A 87 -6.72 -7.93 -12.08
N THR A 88 -7.93 -8.48 -11.95
CA THR A 88 -9.16 -7.72 -11.67
C THR A 88 -9.58 -7.71 -10.20
N SER A 89 -8.91 -8.46 -9.32
CA SER A 89 -9.30 -8.56 -7.92
C SER A 89 -8.11 -8.62 -6.97
N ASP A 90 -7.90 -7.55 -6.20
CA ASP A 90 -6.89 -7.50 -5.14
C ASP A 90 -7.10 -8.60 -4.08
N CYS A 91 -8.36 -8.96 -3.80
CA CYS A 91 -8.64 -10.10 -2.92
C CYS A 91 -8.12 -11.42 -3.50
N ALA A 92 -8.36 -11.68 -4.80
CA ALA A 92 -7.87 -12.91 -5.44
C ALA A 92 -6.34 -12.94 -5.47
N LYS A 93 -5.69 -11.81 -5.78
CA LYS A 93 -4.24 -11.62 -5.67
C LYS A 93 -3.73 -11.94 -4.26
N ALA A 94 -4.35 -11.35 -3.24
CA ALA A 94 -3.94 -11.55 -1.86
C ALA A 94 -4.12 -12.99 -1.39
N GLN A 95 -5.22 -13.66 -1.75
CA GLN A 95 -5.45 -15.06 -1.39
C GLN A 95 -4.48 -15.99 -2.11
N TRP A 96 -4.26 -15.80 -3.41
CA TRP A 96 -3.29 -16.58 -4.17
C TRP A 96 -1.87 -16.41 -3.63
N ALA A 97 -1.42 -15.16 -3.45
CA ALA A 97 -0.09 -14.86 -2.91
C ALA A 97 0.10 -15.48 -1.52
N ARG A 98 -0.87 -15.31 -0.61
CA ARG A 98 -0.82 -15.95 0.73
C ARG A 98 -0.82 -17.48 0.65
N SER A 99 -1.56 -18.07 -0.28
CA SER A 99 -1.58 -19.53 -0.47
C SER A 99 -0.26 -20.09 -1.01
N CYS A 100 0.55 -19.24 -1.64
CA CYS A 100 1.86 -19.56 -2.18
C CYS A 100 3.03 -19.09 -1.29
N ASP A 101 2.74 -18.59 -0.09
CA ASP A 101 3.72 -17.96 0.81
C ASP A 101 4.52 -16.82 0.13
N LEU A 102 3.82 -16.01 -0.66
CA LEU A 102 4.36 -14.86 -1.37
C LEU A 102 3.92 -13.56 -0.69
N THR A 103 4.81 -12.57 -0.72
CA THR A 103 4.47 -11.19 -0.36
C THR A 103 4.16 -10.37 -1.61
N TRP A 104 3.26 -9.41 -1.45
CA TRP A 104 2.91 -8.46 -2.49
C TRP A 104 2.53 -7.15 -1.81
N ASP A 105 3.43 -6.18 -1.81
CA ASP A 105 3.23 -4.91 -1.14
C ASP A 105 2.05 -4.15 -1.74
N GLY A 106 1.14 -3.72 -0.88
CA GLY A 106 -0.14 -3.13 -1.24
C GLY A 106 -1.24 -4.11 -1.62
N VAL A 107 -1.00 -5.42 -1.52
CA VAL A 107 -2.02 -6.45 -1.75
C VAL A 107 -2.14 -7.36 -0.52
N THR A 108 -1.06 -8.04 -0.12
CA THR A 108 -1.12 -9.01 1.00
C THR A 108 -1.10 -8.34 2.37
N ASN A 109 -0.61 -7.11 2.47
CA ASN A 109 -0.56 -6.30 3.70
C ASN A 109 -1.84 -5.47 3.95
N LYS A 110 -2.74 -5.35 2.98
CA LYS A 110 -4.03 -4.68 3.16
C LYS A 110 -4.93 -5.48 4.11
N LYS A 111 -5.29 -4.89 5.25
CA LYS A 111 -6.14 -5.53 6.30
C LYS A 111 -7.52 -5.93 5.79
N ASN A 112 -8.13 -5.10 4.93
CA ASN A 112 -9.50 -5.28 4.47
C ASN A 112 -9.58 -5.67 2.99
N VAL A 113 -8.56 -6.34 2.44
CA VAL A 113 -8.45 -6.62 1.00
C VAL A 113 -9.60 -7.49 0.41
N CYS A 114 -10.31 -8.24 1.25
CA CYS A 114 -11.38 -9.18 0.87
C CYS A 114 -12.74 -8.91 1.53
N THR A 115 -12.88 -7.76 2.20
CA THR A 115 -14.05 -7.44 3.04
C THR A 115 -15.02 -6.54 2.30
#